data_AF-A0A4R7HVM9-F1
#
_entry.id   AF-A0A4R7HVM9-F1
#
_cell.length_a   1.000
_cell.length_b   1.000
_cell.length_c   1.000
_cell.angle_alpha   90.00
_cell.angle_beta   90.00
_cell.angle_gamma   90.00
#
_symmetry.space_group_name_H-M   'P 1'
#
loop_
_entity.id
_entity.type
_entity.pdbx_description
1 polymer ?
#
loop_
_entity_poly.entity_id
_entity_poly.type
_entity_poly.pdbx_seq_one_letter_code
_entity_poly.pdbx_strand_id
1 'polypeptide(L)'
;MLVWMDLEMTGLDHTSDVIVEIATLVTDDELQIVAEGPDLVVHQPDDVLARMDPFVVDMHTRSGLLDQIKASTITLEEAGAETLAFIREHAPVERTVPLCGNSIGTDRRFLAAYLPEIEEYLHYRSVDVSSVKELVRRWYPDVLGARGWKQGAHRALDDIRESVSELQIYRDLVFAGPDDVAARLAALKAESADADPVEPADASTASDASPNG
;
A
#
# COMPACT_ATOMS: atom_id res chain seq x y z
N MET A 1 -8.03 -4.16 -10.05
CA MET A 1 -6.80 -4.96 -9.90
C MET A 1 -5.84 -4.20 -8.99
N LEU A 2 -5.22 -4.89 -8.03
CA LEU A 2 -4.28 -4.34 -7.05
C LEU A 2 -3.05 -5.23 -6.95
N VAL A 3 -1.85 -4.62 -6.92
CA VAL A 3 -0.58 -5.32 -6.66
C VAL A 3 -0.18 -5.07 -5.21
N TRP A 4 -0.02 -6.16 -4.48
CA TRP A 4 0.38 -6.17 -3.07
C TRP A 4 1.81 -6.65 -2.95
N MET A 5 2.60 -5.99 -2.11
CA MET A 5 3.97 -6.38 -1.83
C MET A 5 4.30 -6.14 -0.37
N ASP A 6 5.29 -6.88 0.11
CA ASP A 6 5.94 -6.68 1.38
C ASP A 6 7.41 -7.03 1.21
N LEU A 7 8.28 -6.22 1.81
CA LEU A 7 9.71 -6.43 1.84
C LEU A 7 10.15 -6.66 3.28
N GLU A 8 11.01 -7.64 3.48
CA GLU A 8 11.83 -7.71 4.68
C GLU A 8 13.19 -7.07 4.38
N MET A 9 13.71 -6.32 5.36
CA MET A 9 14.96 -5.56 5.22
C MET A 9 15.88 -5.76 6.42
N THR A 10 17.14 -5.36 6.27
CA THR A 10 18.09 -5.27 7.39
C THR A 10 17.81 -4.11 8.36
N GLY A 11 16.88 -3.23 7.99
CA GLY A 11 16.46 -2.05 8.76
C GLY A 11 15.51 -1.17 7.93
N LEU A 12 15.28 0.07 8.38
CA LEU A 12 14.28 0.96 7.78
C LEU A 12 14.88 2.10 6.94
N ASP A 13 16.21 2.22 6.88
CA ASP A 13 16.88 3.27 6.11
C ASP A 13 17.39 2.72 4.77
N HIS A 14 16.61 2.94 3.71
CA HIS A 14 16.97 2.59 2.33
C HIS A 14 18.32 3.12 1.82
N THR A 15 18.99 4.03 2.54
CA THR A 15 20.33 4.52 2.18
C THR A 15 21.47 3.65 2.74
N SER A 16 21.18 2.81 3.74
CA SER A 16 22.18 1.95 4.41
C SER A 16 21.76 0.48 4.53
N ASP A 17 20.46 0.24 4.64
CA ASP A 17 19.85 -1.07 4.78
C ASP A 17 19.49 -1.66 3.42
N VAL A 18 19.34 -2.98 3.35
CA VAL A 18 19.09 -3.71 2.10
C VAL A 18 17.88 -4.63 2.21
N ILE A 19 17.29 -4.96 1.06
CA ILE A 19 16.21 -5.94 0.91
C ILE A 19 16.76 -7.35 1.13
N VAL A 20 16.04 -8.16 1.90
CA VAL A 20 16.39 -9.56 2.22
C VAL A 20 15.28 -10.57 1.92
N GLU A 21 14.03 -10.12 1.81
CA GLU A 21 12.92 -10.92 1.31
C GLU A 21 11.99 -10.02 0.49
N ILE A 22 11.41 -10.56 -0.58
CA ILE A 22 10.40 -9.91 -1.39
C ILE A 22 9.28 -10.90 -1.69
N ALA A 23 8.06 -10.52 -1.33
CA ALA A 23 6.86 -11.26 -1.72
C ALA A 23 5.90 -10.38 -2.48
N THR A 24 5.13 -10.99 -3.39
CA THR A 24 4.09 -10.30 -4.15
C THR A 24 2.81 -11.10 -4.25
N LEU A 25 1.68 -10.40 -4.37
CA LEU A 25 0.35 -10.97 -4.53
C LEU A 25 -0.51 -10.02 -5.35
N VAL A 26 -1.49 -10.56 -6.06
CA VAL A 26 -2.45 -9.78 -6.85
C VAL A 26 -3.88 -10.06 -6.39
N THR A 27 -4.67 -9.00 -6.21
CA THR A 27 -6.12 -9.11 -5.99
C THR A 27 -6.92 -8.39 -7.07
N ASP A 28 -8.19 -8.76 -7.23
CA ASP A 28 -9.16 -7.93 -7.94
C ASP A 28 -9.53 -6.66 -7.12
N ASP A 29 -10.45 -5.85 -7.65
CA ASP A 29 -10.95 -4.64 -6.99
C ASP A 29 -11.81 -4.96 -5.75
N GLU A 30 -12.25 -6.21 -5.62
CA GLU A 30 -13.01 -6.74 -4.51
C GLU A 30 -12.13 -7.41 -3.44
N LEU A 31 -10.80 -7.25 -3.52
CA LEU A 31 -9.81 -7.81 -2.61
C LEU A 31 -9.78 -9.35 -2.62
N GLN A 32 -10.30 -10.00 -3.65
CA GLN A 32 -10.16 -11.45 -3.82
C GLN A 32 -8.80 -11.76 -4.43
N ILE A 33 -8.08 -12.71 -3.85
CA ILE A 33 -6.76 -13.13 -4.33
C ILE A 33 -6.93 -13.76 -5.72
N VAL A 34 -6.28 -13.18 -6.71
CA VAL A 34 -6.25 -13.66 -8.11
C VAL A 34 -5.06 -14.57 -8.32
N ALA A 35 -3.89 -14.18 -7.79
CA ALA A 35 -2.66 -14.94 -7.89
C ALA A 35 -1.71 -14.59 -6.74
N GLU A 36 -0.98 -15.59 -6.26
CA GLU A 36 0.17 -15.40 -5.38
C GLU A 36 1.43 -15.43 -6.24
N GLY A 37 2.29 -14.44 -6.06
CA GLY A 37 3.53 -14.29 -6.80
C GLY A 37 4.71 -14.98 -6.14
N PRO A 38 5.93 -14.66 -6.59
CA PRO A 38 7.15 -15.12 -5.94
C PRO A 38 7.22 -14.65 -4.49
N ASP A 39 7.77 -15.52 -3.64
CA ASP A 39 8.20 -15.26 -2.25
C ASP A 39 9.68 -15.65 -2.18
N LEU A 40 10.55 -14.65 -2.31
CA LEU A 40 11.97 -14.84 -2.63
C LEU A 40 12.84 -14.24 -1.53
N VAL A 41 13.68 -15.08 -0.95
CA VAL A 41 14.72 -14.65 -0.01
C VAL A 41 15.98 -14.28 -0.78
N VAL A 42 16.46 -13.05 -0.60
CA VAL A 42 17.64 -12.51 -1.29
C VAL A 42 18.89 -12.76 -0.45
N HIS A 43 19.94 -13.27 -1.08
CA HIS A 43 21.22 -13.49 -0.41
C HIS A 43 21.86 -12.17 0.01
N GLN A 44 22.42 -12.13 1.23
CA GLN A 44 23.28 -11.05 1.70
C GLN A 44 24.54 -11.61 2.38
N PRO A 45 25.72 -10.99 2.18
CA PRO A 45 26.95 -11.42 2.80
C PRO A 45 26.99 -11.11 4.30
N ASP A 46 27.81 -11.85 5.05
CA ASP A 46 27.88 -11.75 6.52
C ASP A 46 28.22 -10.34 7.03
N ASP A 47 29.02 -9.56 6.29
CA ASP A 47 29.39 -8.19 6.67
C ASP A 47 28.21 -7.22 6.56
N VAL A 48 27.29 -7.44 5.61
CA VAL A 48 26.03 -6.70 5.52
C VAL A 48 25.13 -7.06 6.70
N LEU A 49 24.97 -8.36 6.97
CA LEU A 49 24.13 -8.86 8.06
C LEU A 49 24.64 -8.44 9.44
N ALA A 50 25.96 -8.33 9.62
CA ALA A 50 26.58 -7.89 10.86
C ALA A 50 26.27 -6.42 11.23
N ARG A 51 25.74 -5.62 10.30
CA ARG A 51 25.34 -4.22 10.54
C ARG A 51 23.90 -4.06 11.03
N MET A 52 23.11 -5.13 11.02
CA MET A 52 21.73 -5.11 11.52
C MET A 52 21.68 -4.73 13.00
N ASP A 53 20.68 -3.94 13.36
CA ASP A 53 20.36 -3.68 14.76
C ASP A 53 19.97 -4.98 15.49
N PRO A 54 20.33 -5.16 16.78
CA PRO A 54 20.00 -6.37 17.54
C PRO A 54 18.51 -6.75 17.52
N PHE A 55 17.59 -5.79 17.42
CA PHE A 55 16.16 -6.06 17.30
C PHE A 55 15.83 -6.79 16.00
N VAL A 56 16.39 -6.32 14.87
CA VAL A 56 16.17 -6.92 13.54
C VAL A 56 16.79 -8.31 13.47
N VAL A 57 17.98 -8.49 14.06
CA VAL A 57 18.63 -9.81 14.16
C VAL A 57 17.74 -10.81 14.91
N ASP A 58 17.21 -10.43 16.07
CA ASP A 58 16.33 -11.30 16.86
C ASP A 58 15.03 -11.63 16.11
N MET A 59 14.43 -10.65 15.45
CA MET A 59 13.24 -10.82 14.62
C MET A 59 13.46 -11.83 13.50
N HIS A 60 14.48 -11.63 12.66
CA HIS A 60 14.81 -12.51 11.54
C HIS A 60 15.31 -13.88 11.97
N THR A 61 15.89 -13.98 13.17
CA THR A 61 16.25 -15.28 13.75
C THR A 61 14.99 -16.05 14.16
N ARG A 62 14.04 -15.39 14.83
CA ARG A 62 12.79 -16.04 15.28
C ARG A 62 11.88 -16.47 14.13
N SER A 63 11.84 -15.73 13.03
CA SER A 63 11.11 -16.12 11.82
C SER A 63 11.81 -17.20 11.01
N GLY A 64 13.09 -17.48 11.30
CA GLY A 64 13.94 -18.38 10.51
C GLY A 64 14.42 -17.76 9.18
N LEU A 65 14.15 -16.48 8.95
CA LEU A 65 14.58 -15.77 7.74
C LEU A 65 16.10 -15.60 7.71
N LEU A 66 16.76 -15.36 8.85
CA LEU A 66 18.20 -15.13 8.90
C LEU A 66 19.03 -16.29 8.33
N ASP A 67 18.62 -17.53 8.61
CA ASP A 67 19.27 -18.72 8.06
C ASP A 67 18.97 -18.90 6.57
N GLN A 68 17.76 -18.53 6.12
CA GLN A 68 17.40 -18.55 4.70
C GLN A 68 18.18 -17.52 3.89
N ILE A 69 18.42 -16.31 4.43
CA ILE A 69 19.22 -15.28 3.77
C ILE A 69 20.64 -15.79 3.52
N LYS A 70 21.26 -16.42 4.53
CA LYS A 70 22.60 -16.99 4.41
C LYS A 70 22.68 -18.15 3.43
N ALA A 71 21.63 -18.97 3.38
CA ALA A 71 21.55 -20.14 2.49
C ALA A 71 21.12 -19.80 1.06
N SER A 72 20.47 -18.65 0.85
CA SER A 72 19.96 -18.24 -0.46
C SER A 72 21.10 -18.06 -1.46
N THR A 73 20.79 -18.37 -2.72
CA THR A 73 21.65 -18.08 -3.87
C THR A 73 21.03 -17.05 -4.81
N ILE A 74 19.83 -16.54 -4.48
CA ILE A 74 19.08 -15.60 -5.30
C ILE A 74 19.67 -14.21 -5.12
N THR A 75 20.05 -13.55 -6.21
CA THR A 75 20.48 -12.15 -6.18
C THR A 75 19.28 -11.20 -6.17
N LEU A 76 19.52 -9.94 -5.80
CA LEU A 76 18.47 -8.93 -5.81
C LEU A 76 17.93 -8.69 -7.22
N GLU A 77 18.81 -8.72 -8.23
CA GLU A 77 18.44 -8.56 -9.63
C GLU A 77 17.54 -9.72 -10.13
N GLU A 78 17.85 -10.96 -9.73
CA GLU A 78 17.03 -12.13 -10.05
C GLU A 78 15.64 -12.02 -9.40
N ALA A 79 15.60 -11.69 -8.11
CA ALA A 79 14.35 -11.51 -7.38
C ALA A 79 13.48 -10.38 -7.97
N GLY A 80 14.11 -9.27 -8.35
CA GLY A 80 13.46 -8.16 -9.02
C GLY A 80 12.90 -8.53 -10.39
N ALA A 81 13.66 -9.28 -11.20
CA ALA A 81 13.23 -9.72 -12.52
C ALA A 81 12.05 -10.70 -12.47
N GLU A 82 12.09 -11.68 -11.57
CA GLU A 82 10.99 -12.63 -11.35
C GLU A 82 9.73 -11.93 -10.86
N THR A 83 9.88 -11.02 -9.91
CA THR A 83 8.77 -10.21 -9.38
C THR A 83 8.14 -9.35 -10.48
N LEU A 84 8.94 -8.64 -11.27
CA LEU A 84 8.42 -7.80 -12.35
C LEU A 84 7.75 -8.62 -13.45
N ALA A 85 8.27 -9.80 -13.76
CA ALA A 85 7.64 -10.72 -14.72
C ALA A 85 6.24 -11.14 -14.25
N PHE A 86 6.10 -11.52 -12.98
CA PHE A 86 4.81 -11.83 -12.37
C PHE A 86 3.84 -10.63 -12.41
N ILE A 87 4.31 -9.44 -12.05
CA ILE A 87 3.48 -8.21 -12.11
C ILE A 87 2.97 -7.96 -13.53
N ARG A 88 3.83 -8.10 -14.55
CA ARG A 88 3.47 -7.90 -15.96
C ARG A 88 2.43 -8.89 -16.48
N GLU A 89 2.44 -10.12 -15.97
CA GLU A 89 1.45 -11.14 -16.33
C GLU A 89 0.03 -10.73 -15.90
N HIS A 90 -0.10 -10.11 -14.73
CA HIS A 90 -1.41 -9.77 -14.15
C HIS A 90 -1.82 -8.30 -14.31
N ALA A 91 -0.87 -7.39 -14.51
CA ALA A 91 -1.09 -5.96 -14.69
C ALA A 91 -0.35 -5.46 -15.95
N PRO A 92 -0.77 -5.84 -17.17
CA PRO A 92 0.02 -5.66 -18.40
C PRO A 92 0.22 -4.21 -18.85
N VAL A 93 -0.56 -3.26 -18.30
CA VAL A 93 -0.47 -1.85 -18.65
C VAL A 93 0.30 -1.10 -17.57
N GLU A 94 1.47 -0.60 -17.93
CA GLU A 94 2.33 0.13 -17.01
C GLU A 94 1.61 1.35 -16.41
N ARG A 95 1.96 1.70 -15.18
CA ARG A 95 1.53 2.90 -14.45
C ARG A 95 0.02 2.98 -14.22
N THR A 96 -0.68 1.84 -14.23
CA THR A 96 -2.14 1.81 -13.98
C THR A 96 -2.51 1.24 -12.61
N VAL A 97 -1.77 0.25 -12.10
CA VAL A 97 -2.08 -0.44 -10.85
C VAL A 97 -1.25 0.12 -9.68
N PRO A 98 -1.84 0.51 -8.54
CA PRO A 98 -1.10 1.02 -7.39
C PRO A 98 -0.40 -0.10 -6.62
N LEU A 99 0.64 0.30 -5.87
CA LEU A 99 1.30 -0.56 -4.89
C LEU A 99 0.50 -0.57 -3.57
N CYS A 100 0.24 -1.76 -3.03
CA CYS A 100 -0.62 -1.97 -1.87
C CYS A 100 0.11 -2.73 -0.76
N GLY A 101 -0.22 -2.42 0.49
CA GLY A 101 0.32 -3.11 1.67
C GLY A 101 0.19 -2.28 2.94
N ASN A 102 0.67 -2.80 4.06
CA ASN A 102 0.71 -2.06 5.32
C ASN A 102 1.99 -1.22 5.42
N SER A 103 1.86 0.08 5.65
CA SER A 103 3.01 0.99 5.76
C SER A 103 3.90 1.00 4.50
N ILE A 104 3.28 0.68 3.36
CA ILE A 104 3.90 0.39 2.06
C ILE A 104 4.78 1.53 1.49
N GLY A 105 4.68 2.72 2.08
CA GLY A 105 5.58 3.83 1.77
C GLY A 105 7.03 3.55 2.12
N THR A 106 7.31 2.66 3.08
CA THR A 106 8.69 2.22 3.40
C THR A 106 9.22 1.34 2.28
N ASP A 107 8.49 0.29 1.90
CA ASP A 107 8.84 -0.64 0.83
C ASP A 107 9.06 0.10 -0.48
N ARG A 108 8.18 1.06 -0.80
CA ARG A 108 8.31 1.91 -1.99
C ARG A 108 9.65 2.66 -2.04
N ARG A 109 10.20 3.10 -0.89
CA ARG A 109 11.52 3.77 -0.86
C ARG A 109 12.65 2.79 -1.18
N PHE A 110 12.54 1.55 -0.71
CA PHE A 110 13.49 0.50 -1.05
C PHE A 110 13.36 0.10 -2.53
N LEU A 111 12.14 -0.08 -3.05
CA LEU A 111 11.92 -0.35 -4.48
C LEU A 111 12.51 0.77 -5.36
N ALA A 112 12.27 2.04 -5.02
CA ALA A 112 12.82 3.17 -5.78
C ALA A 112 14.36 3.20 -5.79
N ALA A 113 15.01 2.72 -4.72
CA ALA A 113 16.47 2.72 -4.60
C ALA A 113 17.13 1.47 -5.22
N TYR A 114 16.50 0.31 -5.07
CA TYR A 114 17.11 -1.00 -5.35
C TYR A 114 16.51 -1.73 -6.54
N LEU A 115 15.22 -1.53 -6.84
CA LEU A 115 14.46 -2.22 -7.88
C LEU A 115 13.59 -1.20 -8.68
N PRO A 116 14.20 -0.15 -9.27
CA PRO A 116 13.48 0.97 -9.87
C PRO A 116 12.56 0.54 -11.01
N GLU A 117 12.87 -0.55 -11.71
CA GLU A 117 12.03 -1.08 -12.78
C GLU A 117 10.64 -1.52 -12.28
N ILE A 118 10.53 -2.00 -11.04
CA ILE A 118 9.23 -2.33 -10.41
C ILE A 118 8.49 -1.05 -10.04
N GLU A 119 9.16 -0.11 -9.38
CA GLU A 119 8.54 1.15 -8.93
C GLU A 119 8.07 2.00 -10.12
N GLU A 120 8.83 2.05 -11.21
CA GLU A 120 8.47 2.80 -12.42
C GLU A 120 7.31 2.16 -13.20
N TYR A 121 7.17 0.83 -13.10
CA TYR A 121 6.10 0.06 -13.73
C TYR A 121 4.76 0.22 -13.00
N LEU A 122 4.76 0.36 -11.68
CA LEU A 122 3.55 0.56 -10.90
C LEU A 122 3.07 2.03 -10.92
N HIS A 123 1.80 2.25 -10.59
CA HIS A 123 1.27 3.61 -10.46
C HIS A 123 1.89 4.30 -9.23
N TYR A 124 2.17 5.61 -9.33
CA TYR A 124 2.79 6.42 -8.27
C TYR A 124 1.98 6.51 -6.94
N ARG A 125 0.74 5.99 -6.93
CA ARG A 125 -0.15 6.04 -5.76
C ARG A 125 0.02 4.75 -4.97
N SER A 126 -0.26 4.83 -3.67
CA SER A 126 -0.31 3.67 -2.79
C SER A 126 -1.72 3.46 -2.29
N VAL A 127 -2.09 2.20 -2.09
CA VAL A 127 -3.15 1.83 -1.14
C VAL A 127 -2.45 1.41 0.15
N ASP A 128 -2.30 2.34 1.07
CA ASP A 128 -1.66 2.09 2.36
C ASP A 128 -2.71 1.70 3.41
N VAL A 129 -2.71 0.43 3.77
CA VAL A 129 -3.65 -0.13 4.75
C VAL A 129 -3.41 0.48 6.14
N SER A 130 -2.17 0.85 6.47
CA SER A 130 -1.85 1.47 7.77
C SER A 130 -2.46 2.86 7.91
N SER A 131 -2.62 3.59 6.81
CA SER A 131 -3.35 4.86 6.79
C SER A 131 -4.81 4.66 7.18
N VAL A 132 -5.48 3.62 6.67
CA VAL A 132 -6.86 3.27 7.06
C VAL A 132 -6.91 2.79 8.51
N LYS A 133 -5.98 1.92 8.93
CA LYS A 133 -5.87 1.43 10.32
C LYS A 133 -5.79 2.58 11.32
N GLU A 134 -5.03 3.63 11.03
CA GLU A 134 -4.94 4.80 11.90
C GLU A 134 -6.27 5.57 12.00
N LEU A 135 -7.06 5.68 10.93
CA LEU A 135 -8.40 6.26 10.98
C LEU A 135 -9.37 5.38 11.78
N VAL A 136 -9.34 4.06 11.54
CA VAL A 136 -10.15 3.07 12.27
C VAL A 136 -9.86 3.13 13.76
N ARG A 137 -8.59 3.19 14.16
CA ARG A 137 -8.18 3.31 15.57
C ARG A 137 -8.80 4.52 16.28
N ARG A 138 -9.01 5.63 15.56
CA ARG A 138 -9.52 6.89 16.11
C ARG A 138 -11.04 6.98 16.11
N TRP A 139 -11.67 6.49 15.05
CA TRP A 139 -13.10 6.67 14.81
C TRP A 139 -13.94 5.44 15.15
N TYR A 140 -13.33 4.25 15.12
CA TYR A 140 -13.98 2.95 15.31
C TYR A 140 -13.13 2.01 16.18
N PRO A 141 -12.81 2.39 17.43
CA PRO A 141 -11.87 1.64 18.27
C PRO A 141 -12.29 0.17 18.51
N ASP A 142 -13.59 -0.11 18.53
CA ASP A 142 -14.12 -1.47 18.73
C ASP A 142 -13.84 -2.42 17.55
N VAL A 143 -13.66 -1.88 16.33
CA VAL A 143 -13.34 -2.68 15.13
C VAL A 143 -11.96 -3.35 15.25
N LEU A 144 -11.01 -2.69 15.92
CA LEU A 144 -9.70 -3.30 16.18
C LEU A 144 -9.77 -4.41 17.22
N GLY A 145 -10.71 -4.31 18.18
CA GLY A 145 -10.94 -5.35 19.19
C GLY A 145 -11.63 -6.60 18.65
N ALA A 146 -12.40 -6.47 17.56
CA ALA A 146 -13.00 -7.60 16.84
C ALA A 146 -11.94 -8.46 16.11
N ARG A 147 -10.72 -7.95 15.99
CA ARG A 147 -9.61 -8.59 15.28
C ARG A 147 -8.86 -9.55 16.23
N GLY A 148 -9.04 -10.85 16.00
CA GLY A 148 -8.29 -11.92 16.67
C GLY A 148 -6.91 -12.12 16.03
N TRP A 149 -6.07 -11.09 15.98
CA TRP A 149 -4.73 -11.18 15.38
C TRP A 149 -3.93 -12.32 15.99
N LYS A 150 -3.52 -13.26 15.15
CA LYS A 150 -2.30 -14.02 15.42
C LYS A 150 -1.15 -13.07 15.12
N GLN A 151 -0.11 -13.08 15.96
CA GLN A 151 1.09 -12.32 15.64
C GLN A 151 1.69 -12.90 14.35
N GLY A 152 1.94 -12.01 13.38
CA GLY A 152 2.52 -12.34 12.08
C GLY A 152 3.84 -13.09 12.23
N ALA A 153 4.11 -13.96 11.26
CA ALA A 153 5.34 -14.76 11.24
C ALA A 153 6.59 -13.93 10.91
N HIS A 154 6.44 -12.62 10.59
CA HIS A 154 7.47 -11.75 10.03
C HIS A 154 8.07 -12.41 8.79
N ARG A 155 7.18 -12.74 7.85
CA ARG A 155 7.46 -13.38 6.57
C ARG A 155 6.63 -12.69 5.52
N ALA A 156 7.27 -12.23 4.46
CA ALA A 156 6.70 -11.26 3.55
C ALA A 156 5.34 -11.70 2.97
N LEU A 157 5.21 -12.95 2.48
CA LEU A 157 3.94 -13.39 1.88
C LEU A 157 2.80 -13.53 2.88
N ASP A 158 3.09 -13.95 4.11
CA ASP A 158 2.07 -14.05 5.17
C ASP A 158 1.62 -12.64 5.59
N ASP A 159 2.54 -11.70 5.71
CA ASP A 159 2.26 -10.31 6.07
C ASP A 159 1.44 -9.59 4.96
N ILE A 160 1.63 -9.94 3.68
CA ILE A 160 0.75 -9.50 2.59
C ILE A 160 -0.67 -10.05 2.73
N ARG A 161 -0.82 -11.35 3.00
CA ARG A 161 -2.16 -11.97 3.18
C ARG A 161 -2.89 -11.35 4.37
N GLU A 162 -2.16 -11.05 5.45
CA GLU A 162 -2.69 -10.32 6.60
C GLU A 162 -3.11 -8.89 6.23
N SER A 163 -2.33 -8.18 5.40
CA SER A 163 -2.65 -6.85 4.89
C SER A 163 -3.91 -6.84 4.03
N VAL A 164 -4.11 -7.84 3.16
CA VAL A 164 -5.34 -8.00 2.37
C VAL A 164 -6.54 -8.23 3.28
N SER A 165 -6.40 -9.17 4.21
CA SER A 165 -7.45 -9.52 5.19
C SER A 165 -7.80 -8.32 6.09
N GLU A 166 -6.81 -7.50 6.45
CA GLU A 166 -6.98 -6.23 7.16
C GLU A 166 -7.91 -5.29 6.40
N LEU A 167 -7.60 -5.04 5.13
CA LEU A 167 -8.36 -4.10 4.32
C LEU A 167 -9.77 -4.61 4.02
N GLN A 168 -9.96 -5.93 3.87
CA GLN A 168 -11.28 -6.55 3.76
C GLN A 168 -12.16 -6.25 4.98
N ILE A 169 -11.62 -6.43 6.19
CA ILE A 169 -12.35 -6.11 7.44
C ILE A 169 -12.74 -4.63 7.49
N TYR A 170 -11.83 -3.73 7.10
CA TYR A 170 -12.14 -2.30 7.06
C TYR A 170 -13.21 -1.98 6.01
N ARG A 171 -13.13 -2.59 4.82
CA ARG A 171 -14.15 -2.46 3.78
C ARG A 171 -15.53 -2.86 4.29
N ASP A 172 -15.62 -3.97 5.02
CA ASP A 172 -16.90 -4.53 5.47
C ASP A 172 -17.51 -3.77 6.65
N LEU A 173 -16.69 -3.28 7.58
CA LEU A 173 -17.17 -2.70 8.84
C LEU A 173 -17.16 -1.18 8.88
N VAL A 174 -16.34 -0.52 8.06
CA VAL A 174 -16.04 0.92 8.18
C VAL A 174 -16.52 1.70 6.96
N PHE A 175 -16.33 1.15 5.76
CA PHE A 175 -16.76 1.82 4.53
C PHE A 175 -18.23 1.51 4.23
N ALA A 176 -18.96 2.52 3.74
CA ALA A 176 -20.32 2.32 3.28
C ALA A 176 -20.34 1.50 1.98
N GLY A 177 -21.31 0.60 1.85
CA GLY A 177 -21.48 -0.20 0.63
C GLY A 177 -21.88 0.65 -0.58
N PRO A 178 -21.63 0.18 -1.83
CA PRO A 178 -21.96 0.92 -3.04
C PRO A 178 -23.42 1.38 -3.11
N ASP A 179 -24.35 0.53 -2.69
CA ASP A 179 -25.80 0.83 -2.71
C ASP A 179 -26.16 1.93 -1.69
N ASP A 180 -25.59 1.87 -0.48
CA ASP A 180 -25.78 2.90 0.55
C ASP A 180 -25.24 4.25 0.08
N VAL A 181 -24.07 4.25 -0.58
CA VAL A 181 -23.48 5.45 -1.17
C VAL A 181 -24.34 5.97 -2.31
N ALA A 182 -24.82 5.10 -3.21
CA ALA A 182 -25.68 5.49 -4.32
C ALA A 182 -26.98 6.13 -3.84
N ALA A 183 -27.62 5.56 -2.81
CA ALA A 183 -28.81 6.11 -2.19
C ALA A 183 -28.55 7.51 -1.58
N ARG A 184 -27.45 7.67 -0.83
CA ARG A 184 -27.06 8.98 -0.27
C ARG A 184 -26.77 10.03 -1.34
N LEU A 185 -26.09 9.65 -2.42
CA LEU A 185 -25.81 10.54 -3.55
C LEU A 185 -27.09 10.97 -4.29
N ALA A 186 -28.05 10.07 -4.45
CA ALA A 186 -29.34 10.39 -5.05
C ALA A 186 -30.12 11.42 -4.19
N ALA A 187 -30.14 11.24 -2.87
CA ALA A 187 -30.76 12.18 -1.94
C ALA A 187 -30.11 13.57 -2.00
N LEU A 188 -28.78 13.65 -1.95
CA LEU A 188 -28.04 14.92 -2.05
C LEU A 188 -28.30 15.66 -3.36
N LYS A 189 -28.40 14.93 -4.48
CA LYS A 189 -28.73 15.54 -5.78
C LYS A 189 -30.14 16.13 -5.79
N ALA A 190 -31.11 15.43 -5.22
CA ALA A 190 -32.48 15.93 -5.11
C ALA A 190 -32.56 17.20 -4.25
N GLU A 191 -31.89 17.23 -3.10
CA GLU A 191 -31.80 18.42 -2.24
C GLU A 191 -31.14 19.61 -2.94
N SER A 192 -30.10 19.37 -3.75
CA SER A 192 -29.43 20.43 -4.51
C SER A 192 -30.23 20.98 -5.69
N ALA A 193 -31.18 20.20 -6.23
CA ALA A 193 -32.01 20.61 -7.36
C ALA A 193 -33.22 21.47 -6.93
N ASP A 194 -33.64 21.36 -5.67
CA ASP A 194 -34.68 22.20 -5.04
C ASP A 194 -34.13 23.51 -4.45
N ALA A 195 -32.81 23.74 -4.50
CA ALA A 195 -32.23 25.03 -4.15
C ALA A 195 -32.40 26.01 -5.32
N ASP A 196 -33.36 26.94 -5.20
CA ASP A 196 -33.69 27.98 -6.20
C ASP A 196 -32.45 28.63 -6.84
N PRO A 197 -32.47 28.97 -8.14
CA PRO A 197 -31.40 29.76 -8.73
C PRO A 197 -31.38 31.12 -8.04
N VAL A 198 -30.28 31.44 -7.37
CA VAL A 198 -30.02 32.78 -6.86
C VAL A 198 -30.14 33.74 -8.05
N GLU A 199 -31.19 34.57 -8.05
CA GLU A 199 -31.37 35.62 -9.05
C GLU A 199 -30.09 36.48 -9.10
N PRO A 200 -29.59 36.82 -10.30
CA PRO A 200 -28.42 37.68 -10.39
C PRO A 200 -28.77 39.03 -9.78
N ALA A 201 -27.99 39.44 -8.77
CA ALA A 201 -28.14 40.75 -8.14
C ALA A 201 -28.06 41.85 -9.21
N ASP A 202 -29.11 42.67 -9.25
CA ASP A 202 -29.33 43.73 -10.21
C ASP A 202 -28.13 44.71 -10.23
N ALA A 203 -27.40 44.74 -11.35
CA ALA A 203 -26.26 45.61 -11.54
C ALA A 203 -26.73 46.98 -12.06
N SER A 204 -27.16 47.83 -11.13
CA SER A 204 -27.44 49.25 -11.36
C SER A 204 -27.32 49.94 -9.99
N THR A 205 -26.30 50.75 -9.69
CA THR A 205 -26.08 52.08 -10.26
C THR A 205 -24.68 52.65 -9.97
N ALA A 206 -24.27 53.54 -10.88
CA ALA A 206 -23.50 54.78 -10.67
C ALA A 206 -21.97 54.76 -10.76
N SER A 207 -21.54 55.43 -11.84
CA SER A 207 -20.27 56.08 -12.13
C SER A 207 -19.69 56.94 -11.00
N ASP A 208 -18.36 56.96 -10.86
CA ASP A 208 -17.62 58.21 -10.99
C ASP A 208 -16.14 58.00 -11.39
N ALA A 209 -15.59 59.03 -12.04
CA ALA A 209 -14.27 59.25 -12.64
C ALA A 209 -13.06 58.98 -11.68
N SER A 210 -11.78 58.88 -12.05
CA SER A 210 -10.95 59.09 -13.25
C SER A 210 -9.51 58.56 -12.92
N PRO A 211 -8.54 58.56 -13.86
CA PRO A 211 -7.26 57.84 -13.74
C PRO A 211 -6.09 58.71 -13.25
N ASN A 212 -5.09 58.09 -12.60
CA ASN A 212 -3.64 58.31 -12.83
C ASN A 212 -2.78 57.67 -11.72
N GLY A 213 -1.65 57.07 -12.12
CA GLY A 213 -0.52 56.74 -11.23
C GLY A 213 0.22 55.48 -11.65
#